data_AF-A0A1Y1JT71-F1
#
_entry.id   AF-A0A1Y1JT71-F1
#
_cell.length_a   1.000
_cell.length_b   1.000
_cell.length_c   1.000
_cell.angle_alpha   90.00
_cell.angle_beta   90.00
_cell.angle_gamma   90.00
#
_symmetry.space_group_name_H-M   'P 1'
#
loop_
_entity.id
_entity.type
_entity.pdbx_description
1 polymer ?
#
loop_
_entity_poly.entity_id
_entity_poly.type
_entity_poly.pdbx_seq_one_letter_code
_entity_poly.pdbx_strand_id
1 'polypeptide(L)'
;MGKTIVCSNYCNVNYNIIIYEFVNSFSECELLFNSSITHSNGEFTSQCSNINNVFSDVLGTINNTICSTVMAYLKKIHDTSYDRIKEASCKYMYFWMYNKLKGENKAIYTKTLYDIILFVYKRNSDTPICNDFIKTNITDNHMQKVNDMYDLYTKLNNINDTKICPEDKKCYCANKCSNIYMNYKDACNSNNNKDFCSSLDEFRVQYNAIMKNKICKNLDYQILPSFRTSNSIVPISITIVLILILLLFLCILYKCTSCGSHVHHILKRKRNKWNKTDEKWNVLQQSENSKSISDDIRYNLLYSCD
;
A
#
# COMPACT_ATOMS: atom_id res chain seq x y z
N MET A 1 1.71 -20.77 25.62
CA MET A 1 2.30 -20.46 24.30
C MET A 1 1.78 -19.10 23.83
N GLY A 2 2.50 -18.03 24.17
CA GLY A 2 2.15 -16.67 23.76
C GLY A 2 2.67 -16.39 22.36
N LYS A 3 1.80 -15.85 21.49
CA LYS A 3 2.21 -15.37 20.16
C LYS A 3 2.72 -13.94 20.30
N THR A 4 4.03 -13.78 20.19
CA THR A 4 4.69 -12.50 20.03
C THR A 4 4.37 -11.96 18.64
N ILE A 5 3.63 -10.85 18.58
CA ILE A 5 3.42 -10.10 17.34
C ILE A 5 4.64 -9.17 17.18
N VAL A 6 5.49 -9.49 16.22
CA VAL A 6 6.64 -8.66 15.84
C VAL A 6 6.12 -7.47 15.02
N CYS A 7 6.18 -6.27 15.59
CA CYS A 7 5.95 -5.04 14.83
C CYS A 7 7.18 -4.76 13.96
N SER A 8 7.04 -5.00 12.65
CA SER A 8 8.02 -4.62 11.65
C SER A 8 8.00 -3.10 11.44
N ASN A 9 9.05 -2.41 11.88
CA ASN A 9 9.32 -1.01 11.57
C ASN A 9 9.44 -0.78 10.06
N TYR A 10 8.40 -0.25 9.43
CA TYR A 10 8.50 0.48 8.17
C TYR A 10 8.24 1.96 8.45
N CYS A 11 9.33 2.69 8.71
CA CYS A 11 9.32 4.15 8.74
C CYS A 11 9.24 4.69 7.30
N ASN A 12 8.01 4.96 6.85
CA ASN A 12 7.72 6.06 5.93
C ASN A 12 6.22 6.37 6.04
N VAL A 13 5.85 7.05 7.14
CA VAL A 13 4.45 7.42 7.41
C VAL A 13 4.11 8.60 6.52
N ASN A 14 3.67 8.31 5.30
CA ASN A 14 2.88 9.25 4.54
C ASN A 14 1.60 9.48 5.36
N TYR A 15 1.41 10.67 5.91
CA TYR A 15 0.24 11.05 6.74
C TYR A 15 -1.07 11.10 5.93
N ASN A 16 -1.24 10.18 4.98
CA ASN A 16 -2.38 10.10 4.08
C ASN A 16 -3.54 9.38 4.76
N ILE A 17 -4.24 10.14 5.62
CA ILE A 17 -5.66 10.00 5.95
C ILE A 17 -6.13 8.58 6.30
N ILE A 18 -5.97 8.22 7.58
CA ILE A 18 -6.53 7.04 8.26
C ILE A 18 -8.09 7.10 8.33
N ILE A 19 -8.77 7.87 7.47
CA ILE A 19 -10.24 7.95 7.51
C ILE A 19 -10.87 6.68 6.93
N TYR A 20 -10.25 6.09 5.90
CA TYR A 20 -10.80 4.97 5.15
C TYR A 20 -11.05 3.73 6.03
N GLU A 21 -10.14 3.44 6.97
CA GLU A 21 -10.26 2.31 7.92
C GLU A 21 -11.51 2.40 8.81
N PHE A 22 -12.01 3.61 9.06
CA PHE A 22 -13.11 3.85 9.99
C PHE A 22 -14.48 3.99 9.32
N VAL A 23 -14.52 4.05 7.97
CA VAL A 23 -15.78 4.27 7.23
C VAL A 23 -16.80 3.16 7.49
N ASN A 24 -16.37 1.93 7.77
CA ASN A 24 -17.27 0.83 8.13
C ASN A 24 -18.08 1.11 9.41
N SER A 25 -17.58 1.99 10.29
CA SER A 25 -18.19 2.36 11.57
C SER A 25 -19.04 3.63 11.46
N PHE A 26 -19.06 4.29 10.30
CA PHE A 26 -19.76 5.56 10.13
C PHE A 26 -21.27 5.41 10.31
N SER A 27 -21.87 4.27 9.93
CA SER A 27 -23.31 4.06 10.16
C SER A 27 -23.65 4.02 11.65
N GLU A 28 -22.78 3.43 12.49
CA GLU A 28 -22.94 3.47 13.95
C GLU A 28 -22.75 4.89 14.49
N CYS A 29 -21.75 5.61 13.97
CA CYS A 29 -21.49 7.00 14.32
C CYS A 29 -22.67 7.91 13.94
N GLU A 30 -23.32 7.67 12.79
CA GLU A 30 -24.52 8.39 12.34
C GLU A 30 -25.70 8.19 13.28
N LEU A 31 -25.92 6.96 13.76
CA LEU A 31 -26.97 6.69 14.75
C LEU A 31 -26.71 7.44 16.06
N LEU A 32 -25.47 7.42 16.56
CA LEU A 32 -25.06 8.21 17.73
C LEU A 32 -25.27 9.71 17.49
N PHE A 33 -24.90 10.19 16.31
CA PHE A 33 -25.05 11.58 15.89
C PHE A 33 -26.51 12.02 15.89
N ASN A 34 -27.38 11.29 15.21
CA ASN A 34 -28.80 11.61 15.14
C ASN A 34 -29.48 11.57 16.52
N SER A 35 -29.04 10.66 17.41
CA SER A 35 -29.55 10.60 18.79
C SER A 35 -29.15 11.81 19.65
N SER A 36 -28.05 12.49 19.32
CA SER A 36 -27.57 13.66 20.05
C SER A 36 -28.38 14.93 19.74
N ILE A 37 -28.92 15.03 18.52
CA ILE A 37 -29.66 16.20 18.04
C ILE A 37 -30.95 16.41 18.84
N THR A 38 -31.66 15.31 19.15
CA THR A 38 -32.98 15.35 19.79
C THR A 38 -32.98 15.89 21.23
N HIS A 39 -31.81 16.01 21.87
CA HIS A 39 -31.66 16.38 23.28
C HIS A 39 -30.97 17.73 23.53
N SER A 40 -30.67 18.49 22.48
CA SER A 40 -29.68 19.59 22.55
C SER A 40 -30.24 21.01 22.51
N ASN A 41 -31.57 21.18 22.55
CA ASN A 41 -32.20 22.49 22.30
C ASN A 41 -31.73 23.57 23.27
N GLY A 42 -30.84 24.45 22.76
CA GLY A 42 -30.38 25.67 23.42
C GLY A 42 -29.06 25.55 24.23
N GLU A 43 -28.56 24.35 24.50
CA GLU A 43 -27.44 24.14 25.44
C GLU A 43 -26.13 24.84 25.01
N PHE A 44 -25.88 24.94 23.71
CA PHE A 44 -24.62 25.49 23.16
C PHE A 44 -24.76 26.88 22.53
N THR A 45 -25.85 27.60 22.82
CA THR A 45 -26.17 28.87 22.16
C THR A 45 -25.08 29.92 22.36
N SER A 46 -24.54 30.04 23.57
CA SER A 46 -23.47 31.01 23.90
C SER A 46 -22.17 30.67 23.17
N GLN A 47 -21.76 29.40 23.21
CA GLN A 47 -20.56 28.90 22.54
C GLN A 47 -20.65 29.11 21.03
N CYS A 48 -21.79 28.80 20.43
CA CYS A 48 -22.01 28.99 19.00
C CYS A 48 -22.07 30.46 18.59
N SER A 49 -22.61 31.33 19.44
CA SER A 49 -22.57 32.79 19.21
C SER A 49 -21.14 33.30 19.19
N ASN A 50 -20.29 32.83 20.11
CA ASN A 50 -18.87 33.18 20.12
C ASN A 50 -18.13 32.70 18.87
N ILE A 51 -18.41 31.47 18.41
CA ILE A 51 -17.84 30.95 17.16
C ILE A 51 -18.26 31.81 15.97
N ASN A 52 -19.54 32.17 15.86
CA ASN A 52 -20.03 33.01 14.78
C ASN A 52 -19.37 34.38 14.75
N ASN A 53 -19.15 35.00 15.91
CA ASN A 53 -18.47 36.29 15.97
C ASN A 53 -17.04 36.22 15.40
N VAL A 54 -16.32 35.13 15.67
CA VAL A 54 -14.96 34.90 15.14
C VAL A 54 -14.96 34.55 13.64
N PHE A 55 -16.02 33.90 13.16
CA PHE A 55 -16.05 33.28 11.82
C PHE A 55 -16.95 33.99 10.80
N SER A 56 -17.70 35.00 11.23
CA SER A 56 -18.66 35.73 10.40
C SER A 56 -18.04 36.34 9.14
N ASP A 57 -16.80 36.83 9.25
CA ASP A 57 -16.05 37.42 8.14
C ASP A 57 -15.60 36.40 7.07
N VAL A 58 -15.53 35.11 7.41
CA VAL A 58 -14.97 34.05 6.54
C VAL A 58 -16.07 33.16 5.94
N LEU A 59 -17.11 32.85 6.70
CA LEU A 59 -18.18 31.92 6.30
C LEU A 59 -19.54 32.56 6.06
N GLY A 60 -19.66 33.87 6.29
CA GLY A 60 -20.95 34.50 6.57
C GLY A 60 -21.50 33.99 7.90
N THR A 61 -22.81 34.12 8.13
CA THR A 61 -23.47 33.50 9.27
C THR A 61 -23.33 31.98 9.13
N ILE A 62 -22.42 31.36 9.89
CA ILE A 62 -22.44 29.90 10.09
C ILE A 62 -23.87 29.58 10.49
N ASN A 63 -24.48 28.63 9.80
CA ASN A 63 -25.78 28.17 10.21
C ASN A 63 -25.63 27.62 11.65
N ASN A 64 -26.20 28.32 12.63
CA ASN A 64 -26.13 27.99 14.06
C ASN A 64 -26.41 26.49 14.32
N THR A 65 -27.18 25.87 13.43
CA THR A 65 -27.47 24.43 13.44
C THR A 65 -26.23 23.55 13.35
N ILE A 66 -25.20 23.89 12.56
CA ILE A 66 -23.97 23.08 12.46
C ILE A 66 -23.26 23.07 13.80
N CYS A 67 -23.01 24.25 14.37
CA CYS A 67 -22.33 24.36 15.65
C CYS A 67 -23.09 23.63 16.76
N SER A 68 -24.39 23.89 16.91
CA SER A 68 -25.19 23.27 17.98
C SER A 68 -25.23 21.75 17.85
N THR A 69 -25.37 21.25 16.62
CA THR A 69 -25.39 19.82 16.32
C THR A 69 -24.06 19.15 16.67
N VAL A 70 -22.96 19.74 16.22
CA VAL A 70 -21.61 19.20 16.45
C VAL A 70 -21.26 19.23 17.94
N MET A 71 -21.61 20.29 18.67
CA MET A 71 -21.38 20.38 20.11
C MET A 71 -22.18 19.32 20.89
N ALA A 72 -23.44 19.10 20.52
CA ALA A 72 -24.27 18.05 21.12
C ALA A 72 -23.68 16.65 20.88
N TYR A 73 -23.19 16.42 19.66
CA TYR A 73 -22.52 15.17 19.34
C TYR A 73 -21.23 14.99 20.12
N LEU A 74 -20.40 16.03 20.25
CA LEU A 74 -19.18 16.03 21.05
C LEU A 74 -19.46 15.64 22.50
N LYS A 75 -20.49 16.21 23.12
CA LYS A 75 -20.95 15.82 24.46
C LYS A 75 -21.29 14.33 24.53
N LYS A 76 -22.05 13.82 23.55
CA LYS A 76 -22.43 12.41 23.50
C LYS A 76 -21.23 11.46 23.38
N ILE A 77 -20.26 11.78 22.52
CA ILE A 77 -19.09 10.93 22.30
C ILE A 77 -18.04 11.07 23.39
N HIS A 78 -18.08 12.18 24.14
CA HIS A 78 -17.23 12.42 25.30
C HIS A 78 -17.52 11.43 26.44
N ASP A 79 -18.80 11.13 26.66
CA ASP A 79 -19.27 10.14 27.63
C ASP A 79 -19.02 8.68 27.19
N THR A 80 -18.53 8.45 25.97
CA THR A 80 -18.28 7.09 25.45
C THR A 80 -16.98 6.53 26.01
N SER A 81 -16.91 5.24 26.36
CA SER A 81 -15.72 4.63 26.98
C SER A 81 -14.67 4.11 25.99
N TYR A 82 -15.03 3.86 24.73
CA TYR A 82 -14.16 3.18 23.75
C TYR A 82 -13.43 4.15 22.81
N ASP A 83 -12.10 4.18 22.90
CA ASP A 83 -11.26 5.10 22.10
C ASP A 83 -11.40 4.92 20.59
N ARG A 84 -11.57 3.68 20.12
CA ARG A 84 -11.78 3.40 18.68
C ARG A 84 -13.09 4.01 18.16
N ILE A 85 -14.17 3.93 18.95
CA ILE A 85 -15.47 4.54 18.60
C ILE A 85 -15.37 6.06 18.66
N LYS A 86 -14.60 6.62 19.61
CA LYS A 86 -14.31 8.07 19.64
C LYS A 86 -13.61 8.52 18.37
N GLU A 87 -12.56 7.82 17.96
CA GLU A 87 -11.83 8.16 16.72
C GLU A 87 -12.73 8.06 15.48
N ALA A 88 -13.51 6.97 15.37
CA ALA A 88 -14.51 6.81 14.31
C ALA A 88 -15.51 7.98 14.30
N SER A 89 -16.04 8.33 15.47
CA SER A 89 -17.02 9.40 15.66
C SER A 89 -16.47 10.76 15.25
N CYS A 90 -15.24 11.07 15.67
CA CYS A 90 -14.57 12.33 15.32
C CYS A 90 -14.31 12.45 13.81
N LYS A 91 -13.98 11.33 13.14
CA LYS A 91 -13.81 11.26 11.68
C LYS A 91 -15.14 11.37 10.94
N TYR A 92 -16.18 10.69 11.44
CA TYR A 92 -17.55 10.80 10.93
C TYR A 92 -18.07 12.23 11.04
N MET A 93 -17.84 12.89 12.18
CA MET A 93 -18.19 14.29 12.40
C MET A 93 -17.57 15.21 11.35
N TYR A 94 -16.27 15.04 11.06
CA TYR A 94 -15.59 15.79 9.99
C TYR A 94 -16.23 15.51 8.63
N PHE A 95 -16.47 14.23 8.30
CA PHE A 95 -17.15 13.81 7.07
C PHE A 95 -18.52 14.46 6.90
N TRP A 96 -19.34 14.45 7.95
CA TRP A 96 -20.67 15.06 7.95
C TRP A 96 -20.60 16.57 7.75
N MET A 97 -19.71 17.26 8.49
CA MET A 97 -19.49 18.71 8.36
C MET A 97 -19.03 19.07 6.95
N TYR A 98 -18.12 18.28 6.37
CA TYR A 98 -17.63 18.48 5.02
C TYR A 98 -18.79 18.43 4.02
N ASN A 99 -19.60 17.36 4.05
CA ASN A 99 -20.68 17.18 3.09
C ASN A 99 -21.76 18.26 3.25
N LYS A 100 -22.04 18.68 4.49
CA LYS A 100 -22.95 19.79 4.77
C LYS A 100 -22.45 21.11 4.16
N LEU A 101 -21.18 21.46 4.38
CA LEU A 101 -20.57 22.68 3.84
C LEU A 101 -20.34 22.61 2.33
N LYS A 102 -20.08 21.43 1.77
CA LYS A 102 -19.95 21.24 0.32
C LYS A 102 -21.25 21.59 -0.40
N GLY A 103 -22.41 21.26 0.17
CA GLY A 103 -23.72 21.68 -0.35
C GLY A 103 -23.91 23.20 -0.42
N GLU A 104 -23.10 23.97 0.31
CA GLU A 104 -23.09 25.44 0.31
C GLU A 104 -21.87 26.04 -0.41
N ASN A 105 -21.10 25.23 -1.15
CA ASN A 105 -19.82 25.63 -1.77
C ASN A 105 -18.75 26.13 -0.77
N LYS A 106 -18.76 25.60 0.46
CA LYS A 106 -17.91 26.03 1.59
C LYS A 106 -17.01 24.91 2.15
N ALA A 107 -16.81 23.83 1.39
CA ALA A 107 -16.04 22.66 1.84
C ALA A 107 -14.59 22.98 2.29
N ILE A 108 -13.96 23.99 1.69
CA ILE A 108 -12.59 24.41 2.06
C ILE A 108 -12.45 24.83 3.53
N TYR A 109 -13.54 25.28 4.15
CA TYR A 109 -13.55 25.78 5.52
C TYR A 109 -13.83 24.70 6.57
N THR A 110 -14.09 23.45 6.15
CA THR A 110 -14.48 22.39 7.07
C THR A 110 -13.48 22.18 8.20
N LYS A 111 -12.19 22.08 7.87
CA LYS A 111 -11.15 21.86 8.90
C LYS A 111 -11.06 23.02 9.87
N THR A 112 -11.08 24.25 9.36
CA THR A 112 -10.99 25.43 10.21
C THR A 112 -12.19 25.50 11.16
N LEU A 113 -13.41 25.25 10.66
CA LEU A 113 -14.61 25.19 11.51
C LEU A 113 -14.55 24.05 12.53
N TYR A 114 -14.09 22.86 12.09
CA TYR A 114 -13.91 21.69 12.94
C TYR A 114 -12.96 22.00 14.12
N ASP A 115 -11.81 22.61 13.84
CA ASP A 115 -10.80 22.95 14.85
C ASP A 115 -11.30 23.99 15.84
N ILE A 116 -12.03 25.01 15.36
CA ILE A 116 -12.60 26.03 16.26
C ILE A 116 -13.67 25.44 17.16
N ILE A 117 -14.56 24.60 16.63
CA ILE A 117 -15.57 23.94 17.47
C ILE A 117 -14.89 23.08 18.54
N LEU A 118 -13.88 22.28 18.18
CA LEU A 118 -13.13 21.48 19.15
C LEU A 118 -12.41 22.33 20.20
N PHE A 119 -11.81 23.45 19.78
CA PHE A 119 -11.14 24.38 20.69
C PHE A 119 -12.11 24.97 21.71
N VAL A 120 -13.27 25.45 21.25
CA VAL A 120 -14.30 26.02 22.11
C VAL A 120 -14.91 24.95 23.02
N TYR A 121 -15.16 23.74 22.52
CA TYR A 121 -15.66 22.63 23.32
C TYR A 121 -14.67 22.28 24.45
N LYS A 122 -13.38 22.08 24.12
CA LYS A 122 -12.32 21.75 25.08
C LYS A 122 -12.21 22.76 26.23
N ARG A 123 -12.37 24.05 25.94
CA ARG A 123 -12.35 25.11 26.98
C ARG A 123 -13.47 24.95 28.03
N ASN A 124 -14.50 24.18 27.74
CA ASN A 124 -15.66 23.97 28.61
C ASN A 124 -15.75 22.55 29.21
N SER A 125 -14.94 21.58 28.75
CA SER A 125 -15.07 20.15 29.12
C SER A 125 -13.88 19.56 29.88
N ASP A 126 -12.82 20.35 30.16
CA ASP A 126 -11.57 19.99 30.86
C ASP A 126 -10.78 18.77 30.38
N THR A 127 -11.29 18.07 29.35
CA THR A 127 -10.69 16.85 28.80
C THR A 127 -10.76 16.90 27.27
N PRO A 128 -9.64 16.64 26.59
CA PRO A 128 -9.58 16.72 25.14
C PRO A 128 -10.37 15.58 24.48
N ILE A 129 -11.02 15.90 23.38
CA ILE A 129 -11.69 14.92 22.50
C ILE A 129 -11.33 15.23 21.05
N CYS A 130 -11.28 14.20 20.21
CA CYS A 130 -10.93 14.31 18.80
C CYS A 130 -9.52 14.84 18.49
N ASN A 131 -8.63 14.87 19.48
CA ASN A 131 -7.26 15.35 19.29
C ASN A 131 -6.52 14.49 18.27
N ASP A 132 -5.86 15.15 17.32
CA ASP A 132 -4.91 14.56 16.37
C ASP A 132 -5.47 13.51 15.40
N PHE A 133 -6.79 13.26 15.40
CA PHE A 133 -7.42 12.32 14.47
C PHE A 133 -7.55 12.87 13.04
N ILE A 134 -7.70 14.19 12.89
CA ILE A 134 -7.70 14.90 11.60
C ILE A 134 -6.63 15.98 11.65
N LYS A 135 -5.45 15.70 11.10
CA LYS A 135 -4.30 16.62 11.16
C LYS A 135 -4.27 17.64 10.03
N THR A 136 -4.77 17.26 8.86
CA THR A 136 -4.67 18.07 7.63
C THR A 136 -6.03 18.19 6.95
N ASN A 137 -6.14 19.15 6.03
CA ASN A 137 -7.30 19.28 5.17
C ASN A 137 -7.45 18.03 4.30
N ILE A 138 -8.64 17.44 4.32
CA ILE A 138 -9.00 16.36 3.40
C ILE A 138 -9.45 16.99 2.08
N THR A 139 -8.73 16.69 1.00
CA THR A 139 -9.09 17.17 -0.35
C THR A 139 -10.42 16.60 -0.83
N ASP A 140 -11.05 17.27 -1.79
CA ASP A 140 -12.29 16.80 -2.41
C ASP A 140 -12.17 15.41 -3.03
N ASN A 141 -11.03 15.09 -3.64
CA ASN A 141 -10.75 13.76 -4.20
C ASN A 141 -10.72 12.69 -3.10
N HIS A 142 -10.08 12.98 -1.97
CA HIS A 142 -10.08 12.06 -0.83
C HIS A 142 -11.48 11.89 -0.26
N MET A 143 -12.26 12.97 -0.17
CA MET A 143 -13.61 12.91 0.39
C MET A 143 -14.62 12.23 -0.55
N GLN A 144 -14.45 12.34 -1.87
CA GLN A 144 -15.26 11.57 -2.82
C GLN A 144 -15.10 10.07 -2.57
N LYS A 145 -13.88 9.59 -2.34
CA LYS A 145 -13.61 8.19 -1.99
C LYS A 145 -14.24 7.79 -0.66
N VAL A 146 -14.25 8.68 0.33
CA VAL A 146 -14.94 8.44 1.61
C VAL A 146 -16.45 8.33 1.40
N ASN A 147 -17.05 9.22 0.60
CA ASN A 147 -18.46 9.16 0.23
C ASN A 147 -18.81 7.84 -0.47
N ASP A 148 -18.02 7.43 -1.45
CA ASP A 148 -18.25 6.18 -2.18
C ASP A 148 -18.12 4.97 -1.25
N MET A 149 -17.11 4.93 -0.37
CA MET A 149 -17.00 3.87 0.64
C MET A 149 -18.15 3.87 1.63
N TYR A 150 -18.60 5.05 2.05
CA TYR A 150 -19.74 5.15 2.97
C TYR A 150 -21.00 4.60 2.31
N ASP A 151 -21.20 4.92 1.04
CA ASP A 151 -22.31 4.41 0.24
C ASP A 151 -22.25 2.89 0.05
N LEU A 152 -21.05 2.35 -0.21
CA LEU A 152 -20.79 0.91 -0.29
C LEU A 152 -21.20 0.19 1.00
N TYR A 153 -20.70 0.64 2.16
CA TYR A 153 -21.02 0.04 3.45
C TYR A 153 -22.49 0.20 3.82
N THR A 154 -23.07 1.38 3.58
CA THR A 154 -24.50 1.63 3.84
C THR A 154 -25.38 0.67 3.05
N LYS A 155 -25.10 0.49 1.75
CA LYS A 155 -25.85 -0.47 0.92
C LYS A 155 -25.63 -1.92 1.31
N LEU A 156 -24.40 -2.29 1.67
CA LEU A 156 -24.08 -3.66 2.06
C LEU A 156 -24.75 -4.03 3.39
N ASN A 157 -24.67 -3.16 4.40
CA ASN A 157 -25.28 -3.35 5.72
C ASN A 157 -26.81 -3.46 5.61
N ASN A 158 -27.41 -2.71 4.68
CA ASN A 158 -28.84 -2.65 4.47
C ASN A 158 -29.32 -3.51 3.27
N ILE A 159 -28.52 -4.48 2.83
CA ILE A 159 -28.85 -5.31 1.65
C ILE A 159 -30.12 -6.15 1.80
N ASN A 160 -30.64 -6.29 3.02
CA ASN A 160 -31.91 -6.97 3.32
C ASN A 160 -33.04 -6.00 3.67
N ASP A 161 -32.74 -4.71 3.84
CA ASP A 161 -33.74 -3.68 4.15
C ASP A 161 -34.47 -3.30 2.85
N THR A 162 -35.78 -3.53 2.79
CA THR A 162 -36.59 -3.28 1.61
C THR A 162 -36.89 -1.80 1.36
N LYS A 163 -36.67 -0.91 2.34
CA LYS A 163 -36.74 0.54 2.15
C LYS A 163 -35.52 1.07 1.43
N ILE A 164 -34.34 0.54 1.77
CA ILE A 164 -33.05 0.97 1.18
C ILE A 164 -32.75 0.19 -0.10
N CYS A 165 -33.09 -1.10 -0.10
CA CYS A 165 -32.91 -2.06 -1.19
C CYS A 165 -34.23 -2.82 -1.45
N PRO A 166 -35.17 -2.28 -2.26
CA PRO A 166 -36.51 -2.86 -2.52
C PRO A 166 -36.54 -4.36 -2.92
N GLU A 167 -37.70 -5.01 -2.85
CA GLU A 167 -37.85 -6.49 -2.86
C GLU A 167 -37.38 -7.19 -4.16
N ASP A 168 -37.36 -6.49 -5.28
CA ASP A 168 -36.78 -6.84 -6.58
C ASP A 168 -35.29 -6.41 -6.73
N LYS A 169 -34.71 -5.82 -5.66
CA LYS A 169 -33.51 -4.96 -5.68
C LYS A 169 -32.40 -5.30 -4.66
N LYS A 170 -32.41 -6.47 -4.00
CA LYS A 170 -31.17 -7.00 -3.35
C LYS A 170 -29.99 -7.00 -4.33
N CYS A 171 -30.29 -7.41 -5.56
CA CYS A 171 -29.34 -7.50 -6.66
C CYS A 171 -29.01 -6.14 -7.27
N TYR A 172 -29.91 -5.16 -7.16
CA TYR A 172 -29.64 -3.78 -7.55
C TYR A 172 -28.62 -3.12 -6.61
N CYS A 173 -28.78 -3.28 -5.28
CA CYS A 173 -27.78 -2.81 -4.33
C CYS A 173 -26.44 -3.52 -4.54
N ALA A 174 -26.47 -4.84 -4.74
CA ALA A 174 -25.26 -5.61 -5.06
C ALA A 174 -24.56 -5.13 -6.34
N ASN A 175 -25.32 -4.82 -7.41
CA ASN A 175 -24.82 -4.27 -8.67
C ASN A 175 -24.23 -2.87 -8.49
N LYS A 176 -24.89 -1.99 -7.72
CA LYS A 176 -24.33 -0.67 -7.40
C LYS A 176 -23.01 -0.80 -6.63
N CYS A 177 -22.96 -1.69 -5.65
CA CYS A 177 -21.75 -1.97 -4.90
C CYS A 177 -20.63 -2.48 -5.81
N SER A 178 -20.91 -3.43 -6.71
CA SER A 178 -19.91 -3.93 -7.64
C SER A 178 -19.44 -2.84 -8.60
N ASN A 179 -20.33 -1.97 -9.10
CA ASN A 179 -19.96 -0.92 -10.03
C ASN A 179 -19.07 0.14 -9.38
N ILE A 180 -19.42 0.60 -8.18
CA ILE A 180 -18.57 1.53 -7.42
C ILE A 180 -17.22 0.89 -7.11
N TYR A 181 -17.19 -0.38 -6.68
CA TYR A 181 -15.95 -1.10 -6.41
C TYR A 181 -15.05 -1.18 -7.66
N MET A 182 -15.62 -1.56 -8.80
CA MET A 182 -14.89 -1.76 -10.05
C MET A 182 -14.37 -0.45 -10.66
N ASN A 183 -15.00 0.70 -10.39
CA ASN A 183 -14.51 2.01 -10.80
C ASN A 183 -13.13 2.35 -10.21
N TYR A 184 -12.76 1.73 -9.10
CA TYR A 184 -11.47 1.94 -8.44
C TYR A 184 -10.38 0.94 -8.86
N LYS A 185 -10.66 0.03 -9.81
CA LYS A 185 -9.72 -0.99 -10.28
C LYS A 185 -8.38 -0.39 -10.71
N ASP A 186 -8.40 0.58 -11.64
CA ASP A 186 -7.17 1.15 -12.20
C ASP A 186 -6.43 2.03 -11.19
N ALA A 187 -7.18 2.76 -10.35
CA ALA A 187 -6.62 3.54 -9.25
C ALA A 187 -5.87 2.65 -8.24
N CYS A 188 -6.41 1.47 -7.93
CA CYS A 188 -5.76 0.53 -7.01
C CYS A 188 -4.64 -0.28 -7.68
N ASN A 189 -4.76 -0.62 -8.97
CA ASN A 189 -3.70 -1.31 -9.72
C ASN A 189 -2.45 -0.44 -9.91
N SER A 190 -2.62 0.88 -10.04
CA SER A 190 -1.50 1.83 -10.11
C SER A 190 -0.79 2.06 -8.76
N ASN A 191 -1.20 1.35 -7.70
CA ASN A 191 -0.68 1.46 -6.33
C ASN A 191 -0.80 2.89 -5.73
N ASN A 192 -1.70 3.69 -6.29
CA ASN A 192 -2.03 5.01 -5.79
C ASN A 192 -3.02 4.87 -4.62
N ASN A 193 -2.73 5.50 -3.48
CA ASN A 193 -3.58 5.47 -2.27
C ASN A 193 -3.75 4.08 -1.65
N LYS A 194 -2.63 3.48 -1.21
CA LYS A 194 -2.59 2.15 -0.56
C LYS A 194 -3.61 2.00 0.58
N ASP A 195 -3.81 3.03 1.39
CA ASP A 195 -4.72 2.98 2.54
C ASP A 195 -6.18 2.83 2.08
N PHE A 196 -6.60 3.62 1.10
CA PHE A 196 -7.92 3.50 0.47
C PHE A 196 -8.13 2.10 -0.12
N CYS A 197 -7.18 1.63 -0.92
CA CYS A 197 -7.28 0.31 -1.57
C CYS A 197 -7.24 -0.85 -0.57
N SER A 198 -6.58 -0.66 0.57
CA SER A 198 -6.57 -1.63 1.66
C SER A 198 -7.95 -1.74 2.30
N SER A 199 -8.59 -0.62 2.65
CA SER A 199 -9.95 -0.60 3.19
C SER A 199 -11.00 -1.03 2.17
N LEU A 200 -10.81 -0.73 0.88
CA LEU A 200 -11.68 -1.22 -0.19
C LEU A 200 -11.59 -2.74 -0.35
N ASP A 201 -10.40 -3.35 -0.13
CA ASP A 201 -10.24 -4.80 -0.10
C ASP A 201 -10.91 -5.45 1.13
N GLU A 202 -10.97 -4.74 2.28
CA GLU A 202 -11.75 -5.21 3.44
C GLU A 202 -13.26 -5.22 3.14
N PHE A 203 -13.77 -4.18 2.48
CA PHE A 203 -15.14 -4.16 1.97
C PHE A 203 -15.40 -5.35 1.04
N ARG A 204 -14.49 -5.64 0.11
CA ARG A 204 -14.58 -6.80 -0.80
C ARG A 204 -14.77 -8.11 -0.04
N VAL A 205 -14.02 -8.33 1.04
CA VAL A 205 -14.13 -9.55 1.87
C VAL A 205 -15.54 -9.67 2.44
N GLN A 206 -16.09 -8.60 3.00
CA GLN A 206 -17.44 -8.59 3.58
C GLN A 206 -18.51 -8.80 2.50
N TYR A 207 -18.40 -8.09 1.37
CA TYR A 207 -19.29 -8.23 0.24
C TYR A 207 -19.33 -9.68 -0.25
N ASN A 208 -18.15 -10.28 -0.52
CA ASN A 208 -18.06 -11.64 -1.03
C ASN A 208 -18.63 -12.66 -0.04
N ALA A 209 -18.43 -12.48 1.26
CA ALA A 209 -19.00 -13.33 2.29
C ALA A 209 -20.54 -13.30 2.29
N ILE A 210 -21.12 -12.10 2.17
CA ILE A 210 -22.58 -11.89 2.14
C ILE A 210 -23.17 -12.41 0.82
N MET A 211 -22.50 -12.14 -0.31
CA MET A 211 -23.03 -12.46 -1.63
C MET A 211 -22.85 -13.93 -2.01
N LYS A 212 -21.90 -14.67 -1.41
CA LYS A 212 -21.66 -16.09 -1.73
C LYS A 212 -22.93 -16.94 -1.76
N ASN A 213 -23.87 -16.67 -0.85
CA ASN A 213 -25.10 -17.45 -0.69
C ASN A 213 -26.36 -16.73 -1.21
N LYS A 214 -26.22 -15.55 -1.84
CA LYS A 214 -27.35 -14.76 -2.36
C LYS A 214 -27.52 -15.03 -3.86
N ILE A 215 -28.74 -15.39 -4.27
CA ILE A 215 -29.06 -15.59 -5.69
C ILE A 215 -29.43 -14.25 -6.29
N CYS A 216 -28.63 -13.79 -7.25
CA CYS A 216 -28.90 -12.58 -8.00
C CYS A 216 -28.84 -12.80 -9.51
N LYS A 217 -29.99 -12.63 -10.17
CA LYS A 217 -30.06 -12.61 -11.64
C LYS A 217 -29.50 -11.27 -12.13
N ASN A 218 -28.67 -11.30 -13.17
CA ASN A 218 -28.06 -10.12 -13.80
C ASN A 218 -27.15 -9.29 -12.87
N LEU A 219 -26.39 -9.95 -12.00
CA LEU A 219 -25.31 -9.31 -11.22
C LEU A 219 -23.99 -9.46 -11.98
N ASP A 220 -23.35 -8.34 -12.31
CA ASP A 220 -22.10 -8.36 -13.09
C ASP A 220 -20.97 -9.05 -12.32
N TYR A 221 -20.93 -8.84 -11.00
CA TYR A 221 -19.90 -9.42 -10.12
C TYR A 221 -20.52 -10.01 -8.86
N GLN A 222 -20.82 -11.31 -8.89
CA GLN A 222 -21.22 -12.06 -7.69
C GLN A 222 -20.09 -12.13 -6.65
N ILE A 223 -18.85 -12.25 -7.14
CA ILE A 223 -17.63 -12.26 -6.33
C ILE A 223 -16.71 -11.18 -6.90
N LEU A 224 -16.37 -10.21 -6.07
CA LEU A 224 -15.47 -9.12 -6.43
C LEU A 224 -14.02 -9.62 -6.42
N PRO A 225 -13.21 -9.30 -7.46
CA PRO A 225 -11.79 -9.64 -7.52
C PRO A 225 -11.00 -8.75 -6.57
N SER A 226 -9.85 -9.22 -6.07
CA SER A 226 -8.92 -8.33 -5.36
C SER A 226 -8.09 -7.53 -6.36
N PHE A 227 -7.91 -6.24 -6.09
CA PHE A 227 -7.00 -5.37 -6.86
C PHE A 227 -5.60 -5.31 -6.25
N ARG A 228 -5.36 -6.01 -5.15
CA ARG A 228 -4.00 -6.12 -4.62
C ARG A 228 -3.20 -6.91 -5.65
N THR A 229 -2.39 -6.22 -6.45
CA THR A 229 -1.33 -6.86 -7.19
C THR A 229 -0.46 -7.54 -6.14
N SER A 230 -0.55 -8.88 -6.05
CA SER A 230 0.58 -9.65 -5.53
C SER A 230 1.77 -9.08 -6.28
N ASN A 231 2.72 -8.44 -5.60
CA ASN A 231 3.86 -7.82 -6.27
C ASN A 231 4.61 -8.93 -6.99
N SER A 232 4.22 -9.32 -8.21
CA SER A 232 4.86 -10.40 -8.96
C SER A 232 6.27 -9.98 -9.37
N ILE A 233 6.56 -8.68 -9.31
CA ILE A 233 7.89 -8.09 -9.41
C ILE A 233 8.79 -8.58 -8.27
N VAL A 234 8.31 -8.75 -7.04
CA VAL A 234 9.15 -9.17 -5.89
C VAL A 234 9.68 -10.61 -6.04
N PRO A 235 8.88 -11.65 -6.30
CA PRO A 235 9.40 -12.99 -6.54
C PRO A 235 10.22 -13.08 -7.83
N ILE A 236 9.91 -12.29 -8.87
CA ILE A 236 10.75 -12.20 -10.09
C ILE A 236 12.12 -11.57 -9.77
N SER A 237 12.14 -10.50 -8.96
CA SER A 237 13.38 -9.83 -8.53
C SER A 237 14.23 -10.77 -7.67
N ILE A 238 13.60 -11.49 -6.73
CA ILE A 238 14.27 -12.47 -5.87
C ILE A 238 14.87 -13.61 -6.71
N THR A 239 14.11 -14.14 -7.68
CA THR A 239 14.62 -15.20 -8.57
C THR A 239 15.79 -14.71 -9.43
N ILE A 240 15.72 -13.49 -9.98
CA ILE A 240 16.84 -12.89 -10.73
C ILE A 240 18.08 -12.71 -9.83
N VAL A 241 17.92 -12.18 -8.62
CA VAL A 241 19.02 -11.99 -7.66
C VAL A 241 19.65 -13.33 -7.27
N LEU A 242 18.84 -14.37 -7.01
CA LEU A 242 19.34 -15.71 -6.71
C LEU A 242 20.14 -16.31 -7.87
N ILE A 243 19.68 -16.14 -9.11
CA ILE A 243 20.40 -16.59 -10.31
C ILE A 243 21.74 -15.85 -10.43
N LEU A 244 21.76 -14.54 -10.23
CA LEU A 244 22.99 -13.73 -10.28
C LEU A 244 24.00 -14.16 -9.20
N ILE A 245 23.53 -14.43 -7.98
CA ILE A 245 24.37 -14.95 -6.89
C ILE A 245 24.95 -16.31 -7.30
N LEU A 246 24.14 -17.22 -7.85
CA LEU A 246 24.59 -18.54 -8.28
C LEU A 246 25.65 -18.44 -9.39
N LEU A 247 25.46 -17.54 -10.37
CA LEU A 247 26.43 -17.27 -11.42
C LEU A 247 27.74 -16.71 -10.87
N LEU A 248 27.67 -15.80 -9.90
CA LEU A 248 28.86 -15.26 -9.22
C LEU A 248 29.61 -16.36 -8.45
N PHE A 249 28.90 -17.21 -7.71
CA PHE A 249 29.51 -18.36 -7.04
C PHE A 249 30.16 -19.31 -8.04
N LEU A 250 29.50 -19.63 -9.15
CA LEU A 250 30.08 -20.43 -10.23
C LEU A 250 31.28 -19.74 -10.86
N CYS A 251 31.28 -18.42 -11.03
CA CYS A 251 32.44 -17.67 -11.54
C CYS A 251 33.62 -17.71 -10.56
N ILE A 252 33.37 -17.58 -9.26
CA ILE A 252 34.40 -17.69 -8.21
C ILE A 252 34.94 -19.11 -8.18
N LEU A 253 34.06 -20.12 -8.19
CA LEU A 253 34.46 -21.53 -8.25
C LEU A 253 35.20 -21.82 -9.53
N TYR A 254 34.76 -21.33 -10.69
CA TYR A 254 35.47 -21.48 -11.96
C TYR A 254 36.84 -20.80 -11.91
N LYS A 255 36.97 -19.62 -11.29
CA LYS A 255 38.27 -18.97 -11.10
C LYS A 255 39.16 -19.73 -10.10
N CYS A 256 38.59 -20.36 -9.08
CA CYS A 256 39.29 -21.17 -8.08
C CYS A 256 39.60 -22.60 -8.57
N THR A 257 38.79 -23.15 -9.46
CA THR A 257 38.85 -24.53 -10.01
C THR A 257 39.53 -24.55 -11.37
N SER A 258 39.55 -23.43 -12.10
CA SER A 258 40.48 -23.18 -13.19
C SER A 258 41.88 -23.01 -12.59
N CYS A 259 42.48 -24.16 -12.27
CA CYS A 259 43.77 -24.55 -12.79
C CYS A 259 44.95 -23.57 -12.62
N GLY A 260 44.88 -22.58 -11.73
CA GLY A 260 45.97 -21.64 -11.50
C GLY A 260 47.23 -22.32 -10.97
N SER A 261 47.08 -23.28 -10.05
CA SER A 261 48.21 -24.05 -9.52
C SER A 261 48.67 -25.15 -10.49
N HIS A 262 47.74 -25.91 -11.08
CA HIS A 262 48.06 -27.03 -11.96
C HIS A 262 48.67 -26.58 -13.29
N VAL A 263 48.11 -25.55 -13.94
CA VAL A 263 48.66 -25.01 -15.19
C VAL A 263 49.98 -24.30 -14.94
N HIS A 264 50.14 -23.56 -13.83
CA HIS A 264 51.44 -22.99 -13.48
C HIS A 264 52.51 -24.07 -13.24
N HIS A 265 52.16 -25.17 -12.55
CA HIS A 265 53.06 -26.30 -12.38
C HIS A 265 53.42 -26.99 -13.70
N ILE A 266 52.46 -27.15 -14.62
CA ILE A 266 52.68 -27.74 -15.95
C ILE A 266 53.58 -26.82 -16.80
N LEU A 267 53.33 -25.51 -16.79
CA LEU A 267 54.14 -24.52 -17.51
C LEU A 267 55.56 -24.43 -16.93
N LYS A 268 55.72 -24.47 -15.60
CA LYS A 268 57.03 -24.49 -14.94
C LYS A 268 57.80 -25.78 -15.25
N ARG A 269 57.12 -26.95 -15.30
CA ARG A 269 57.73 -28.21 -15.75
C ARG A 269 58.18 -28.15 -17.21
N LYS A 270 57.36 -27.60 -18.11
CA LYS A 270 57.74 -27.42 -19.52
C LYS A 270 58.92 -26.46 -19.66
N ARG A 271 58.91 -25.30 -19.00
CA ARG A 271 60.02 -24.33 -19.02
C ARG A 271 61.34 -24.94 -18.51
N ASN A 272 61.32 -25.68 -17.41
CA ASN A 272 62.53 -26.34 -16.89
C ASN A 272 63.06 -27.42 -17.85
N LYS A 273 62.18 -28.13 -18.57
CA LYS A 273 62.60 -29.11 -19.59
C LYS A 273 63.27 -28.42 -20.78
N TRP A 274 62.74 -27.27 -21.21
CA TRP A 274 63.31 -26.49 -22.30
C TRP A 274 64.67 -25.91 -21.90
N ASN A 275 64.79 -25.32 -20.71
CA ASN A 275 66.08 -24.81 -20.21
C ASN A 275 67.14 -25.92 -20.11
N LYS A 276 66.79 -27.13 -19.65
CA LYS A 276 67.72 -28.29 -19.67
C LYS A 276 68.10 -28.74 -21.08
N THR A 277 67.22 -28.56 -22.05
CA THR A 277 67.46 -28.94 -23.45
C THR A 277 68.33 -27.88 -24.11
N ASP A 278 68.11 -26.60 -23.82
CA ASP A 278 68.88 -25.46 -24.29
C ASP A 278 70.31 -25.47 -23.71
N GLU A 279 70.48 -25.81 -22.43
CA GLU A 279 71.80 -26.10 -21.85
C GLU A 279 72.51 -27.23 -22.60
N LYS A 280 71.77 -28.29 -22.96
CA LYS A 280 72.31 -29.44 -23.70
C LYS A 280 72.67 -29.09 -25.15
N TRP A 281 71.88 -28.23 -25.80
CA TRP A 281 72.16 -27.71 -27.15
C TRP A 281 73.34 -26.74 -27.16
N ASN A 282 73.42 -25.83 -26.18
CA ASN A 282 74.55 -24.91 -26.02
C ASN A 282 75.86 -25.65 -25.72
N VAL A 283 75.81 -26.82 -25.06
CA VAL A 283 76.98 -27.70 -24.87
C VAL A 283 77.33 -28.48 -26.14
N LEU A 284 76.35 -28.84 -26.98
CA LEU A 284 76.57 -29.57 -28.24
C LEU A 284 77.01 -28.69 -29.41
N GLN A 285 76.71 -27.38 -29.38
CA GLN A 285 76.99 -26.46 -30.47
C GLN A 285 78.42 -25.88 -30.45
N GLN A 286 79.29 -26.37 -29.57
CA GLN A 286 80.68 -25.95 -29.48
C GLN A 286 81.67 -27.07 -29.85
N SER A 287 81.58 -27.59 -31.08
CA SER A 287 82.76 -28.00 -31.85
C SER A 287 82.38 -28.34 -33.29
N GLU A 288 82.60 -27.41 -34.23
CA GLU A 288 82.84 -27.81 -35.63
C GLU A 288 84.03 -27.02 -36.15
N ASN A 289 85.14 -27.73 -36.34
CA ASN A 289 86.20 -27.33 -37.26
C ASN A 289 86.34 -28.41 -38.34
N SER A 290 85.74 -28.10 -39.48
CA SER A 290 86.29 -28.23 -40.83
C SER A 290 86.55 -29.61 -41.46
N LYS A 291 86.04 -29.68 -42.71
CA LYS A 291 86.56 -30.35 -43.91
C LYS A 291 86.08 -31.77 -44.25
N SER A 292 85.13 -31.75 -45.20
CA SER A 292 85.29 -32.22 -46.59
C SER A 292 85.01 -33.69 -46.93
N ILE A 293 84.43 -33.84 -48.14
CA ILE A 293 84.39 -35.02 -49.02
C ILE A 293 83.18 -35.94 -48.72
N SER A 294 82.16 -35.91 -49.60
CA SER A 294 81.82 -36.92 -50.64
C SER A 294 81.38 -38.26 -50.02
N ASP A 295 80.39 -39.00 -50.49
CA ASP A 295 79.64 -39.07 -51.72
C ASP A 295 78.24 -39.63 -51.38
N ASP A 296 77.35 -39.57 -52.37
CA ASP A 296 76.37 -40.59 -52.74
C ASP A 296 75.91 -41.61 -51.67
N ILE A 297 74.60 -41.70 -51.44
CA ILE A 297 73.88 -42.98 -51.30
C ILE A 297 72.36 -42.69 -51.36
N ARG A 298 71.77 -43.19 -52.45
CA ARG A 298 70.35 -43.55 -52.63
C ARG A 298 69.86 -44.33 -51.40
N TYR A 299 68.60 -44.29 -50.98
CA TYR A 299 67.56 -45.18 -51.48
C TYR A 299 66.17 -44.73 -51.02
N ASN A 300 65.23 -44.92 -51.94
CA ASN A 300 63.79 -44.96 -51.77
C ASN A 300 63.36 -46.01 -50.74
N LEU A 301 62.23 -45.77 -50.06
CA LEU A 301 61.01 -46.61 -50.16
C LEU A 301 59.97 -46.19 -49.10
N LEU A 302 58.94 -45.46 -49.57
CA LEU A 302 57.53 -45.89 -49.56
C LEU A 302 57.19 -47.12 -48.68
N TYR A 303 56.23 -47.04 -47.77
CA TYR A 303 54.79 -47.12 -48.05
C TYR A 303 53.96 -46.89 -46.77
N SER A 304 52.71 -46.51 -47.01
CA SER A 304 51.61 -46.13 -46.13
C SER A 304 50.81 -47.31 -45.52
N CYS A 305 49.74 -46.93 -44.82
CA CYS A 305 48.55 -47.69 -44.35
C CYS A 305 48.70 -48.23 -42.92
N ASP A 306 47.84 -47.93 -41.93
CA ASP A 306 46.55 -47.22 -41.86
C ASP A 306 46.48 -46.38 -40.56
#